data_AF-A0A897N961-F1
#
_entry.id   AF-A0A897N961-F1
#
_cell.length_a   1.000
_cell.length_b   1.000
_cell.length_c   1.000
_cell.angle_alpha   90.00
_cell.angle_beta   90.00
_cell.angle_gamma   90.00
#
_symmetry.space_group_name_H-M   'P 1'
#
loop_
_entity.id
_entity.type
_entity.pdbx_description
1 polymer ?
#
loop_
_entity_poly.entity_id
_entity_poly.type
_entity_poly.pdbx_seq_one_letter_code
_entity_poly.pdbx_strand_id
1 'polypeptide(L)'
;MSDRPDNFPGMVKDLLLHLTLRTANEADDGIVPISDVEGEANLLTHLEAEFERIWGEYADARLAEVDQVLGNQTADEEAYPNLRQWLEDDLFEYHVSKFDRTPILWRFTTERLVSDPEGEGFACLVDYHQLDANVFDRLQNRYLEPRKALLRERRSAANRRRSDDSLSASEQSEAAAEYARCESGLEQIAVFEDRLAELAQPDPREWPAENQERAAEAAELVANFRAQTAERLETLDQLAALEDVDMEDLFSPSFYETVEENREEWIDALEDLESAFEAYANDGSEPVEAHLYDLFEYYEDLVGSSHYASNGILFMTYYFDNFEEPDQTSLGENGVSRRQQLISELASGVDDYQDLADDIKEVSEAMASDIPSDWADRALSEITTAGYQPNHKHGVEINVTPLADAEIVPETVDDQVL
;
A
#
# COMPACT_ATOMS: atom_id res chain seq x y z
N MET A 1 15.39 24.04 43.98
CA MET A 1 15.68 22.85 43.17
C MET A 1 14.33 22.31 42.76
N SER A 2 13.92 22.55 41.52
CA SER A 2 12.72 21.92 40.98
C SER A 2 13.13 20.50 40.66
N ASP A 3 12.59 19.50 41.38
CA ASP A 3 12.82 18.11 41.04
C ASP A 3 12.25 17.88 39.63
N ARG A 4 13.14 17.57 38.68
CA ARG A 4 12.74 17.12 37.36
C ARG A 4 12.04 15.76 37.54
N PRO A 5 10.98 15.46 36.78
CA PRO A 5 10.33 14.16 36.83
C PRO A 5 11.32 13.05 36.50
N ASP A 6 11.14 11.86 37.08
CA ASP A 6 12.08 10.73 36.99
C ASP A 6 12.38 10.30 35.54
N ASN A 7 11.48 10.58 34.58
CA ASN A 7 11.65 10.31 33.15
C ASN A 7 11.76 11.59 32.29
N PHE A 8 12.44 12.63 32.80
CA PHE A 8 12.64 13.86 32.04
C PHE A 8 13.31 13.66 30.67
N PRO A 9 14.35 12.80 30.52
CA PRO A 9 14.93 12.54 29.20
C PRO A 9 13.94 11.92 28.19
N GLY A 10 13.11 10.98 28.64
CA GLY A 10 12.06 10.39 27.79
C GLY A 10 11.03 11.44 27.35
N MET A 11 10.63 12.34 28.25
CA MET A 11 9.72 13.45 27.90
C MET A 11 10.32 14.40 26.85
N VAL A 12 11.63 14.66 26.90
CA VAL A 12 12.32 15.46 25.88
C VAL A 12 12.30 14.76 24.54
N LYS A 13 12.65 13.47 24.49
CA LYS A 13 12.62 12.68 23.25
C LYS A 13 11.20 12.56 22.67
N ASP A 14 10.19 12.37 23.51
CA ASP A 14 8.77 12.34 23.10
C ASP A 14 8.31 13.69 22.52
N LEU A 15 8.74 14.81 23.12
CA LEU A 15 8.48 16.15 22.58
C LEU A 15 9.13 16.32 21.21
N LEU A 16 10.42 15.97 21.07
CA LEU A 16 11.13 16.09 19.80
C LEU A 16 10.47 15.24 18.71
N LEU A 17 10.14 13.99 19.02
CA LEU A 17 9.41 13.11 18.10
C LEU A 17 8.07 13.72 17.66
N HIS A 18 7.30 14.28 18.59
CA HIS A 18 6.03 14.95 18.26
C HIS A 18 6.23 16.14 17.32
N LEU A 19 7.24 16.98 17.59
CA LEU A 19 7.54 18.12 16.73
C LEU A 19 8.01 17.67 15.35
N THR A 20 8.83 16.63 15.25
CA THR A 20 9.25 16.06 13.96
C THR A 20 8.07 15.52 13.15
N LEU A 21 7.17 14.76 13.79
CA LEU A 21 5.94 14.27 13.15
C LEU A 21 5.12 15.41 12.57
N ARG A 22 4.96 16.48 13.35
CA ARG A 22 4.27 17.69 12.91
C ARG A 22 4.99 18.35 11.74
N THR A 23 6.31 18.52 11.81
CA THR A 23 7.09 19.13 10.73
C THR A 23 6.93 18.36 9.43
N ALA A 24 7.02 17.03 9.45
CA ALA A 24 6.83 16.22 8.25
C ALA A 24 5.40 16.30 7.71
N ASN A 25 4.40 16.31 8.58
CA ASN A 25 3.00 16.43 8.18
C ASN A 25 2.64 17.82 7.62
N GLU A 26 3.31 18.88 8.08
CA GLU A 26 3.14 20.25 7.60
C GLU A 26 4.01 20.55 6.36
N ALA A 27 4.93 19.67 5.98
CA ALA A 27 5.73 19.82 4.75
C ALA A 27 4.87 19.55 3.52
N ASP A 28 4.94 20.45 2.52
CA ASP A 28 4.05 20.43 1.34
C ASP A 28 4.14 19.15 0.50
N ASP A 29 5.29 18.47 0.53
CA ASP A 29 5.55 17.21 -0.18
C ASP A 29 5.90 16.04 0.75
N GLY A 30 5.67 16.23 2.06
CA GLY A 30 5.95 15.24 3.09
C GLY A 30 7.44 14.94 3.30
N ILE A 31 8.37 15.66 2.67
CA ILE A 31 9.81 15.39 2.74
C ILE A 31 10.53 16.46 3.57
N VAL A 32 11.26 16.04 4.60
CA VAL A 32 12.07 16.93 5.45
C VAL A 32 13.53 16.46 5.41
N PRO A 33 14.46 17.24 4.82
CA PRO A 33 15.84 16.82 4.75
C PRO A 33 16.50 16.84 6.13
N ILE A 34 17.28 15.81 6.44
CA ILE A 34 18.17 15.80 7.60
C ILE A 34 19.49 16.46 7.19
N SER A 35 19.97 16.15 5.98
CA SER A 35 21.15 16.77 5.38
C SER A 35 20.92 18.22 4.95
N ASP A 36 22.00 19.01 4.88
CA ASP A 36 21.95 20.35 4.28
C ASP A 36 21.63 20.29 2.78
N VAL A 37 20.51 20.87 2.38
CA VAL A 37 20.05 21.03 1.00
C VAL A 37 19.81 22.52 0.72
N GLU A 38 20.40 23.05 -0.34
CA GLU A 38 20.22 24.47 -0.68
C GLU A 38 18.75 24.76 -1.04
N GLY A 39 18.15 25.73 -0.35
CA GLY A 39 16.76 26.14 -0.56
C GLY A 39 15.74 25.45 0.34
N GLU A 40 16.14 24.41 1.07
CA GLU A 40 15.28 23.66 1.99
C GLU A 40 15.80 23.76 3.42
N ALA A 41 14.92 23.97 4.39
CA ALA A 41 15.29 23.92 5.80
C ALA A 41 15.50 22.46 6.23
N ASN A 42 16.62 22.19 6.90
CA ASN A 42 16.84 20.86 7.48
C ASN A 42 15.99 20.66 8.75
N LEU A 43 15.88 19.42 9.20
CA LEU A 43 15.08 19.06 10.37
C LEU A 43 15.44 19.85 11.63
N LEU A 44 16.73 20.10 11.87
CA LEU A 44 17.17 20.92 13.01
C LEU A 44 16.62 22.34 12.92
N THR A 45 16.71 22.98 11.76
CA THR A 45 16.19 24.33 11.50
C THR A 45 14.68 24.38 11.72
N HIS A 46 13.94 23.35 11.27
CA HIS A 46 12.51 23.24 11.53
C HIS A 46 12.19 23.12 13.03
N LEU A 47 12.96 22.33 13.77
CA LEU A 47 12.79 22.21 15.21
C LEU A 47 13.12 23.52 15.93
N GLU A 48 14.16 24.25 15.53
CA GLU A 48 14.45 25.59 16.06
C GLU A 48 13.24 26.52 15.87
N ALA A 49 12.64 26.55 14.68
CA ALA A 49 11.44 27.33 14.39
C ALA A 49 10.22 26.88 15.21
N GLU A 50 10.03 25.59 15.42
CA GLU A 50 8.97 25.06 16.29
C GLU A 50 9.19 25.46 17.76
N PHE A 51 10.44 25.48 18.23
CA PHE A 51 10.78 25.96 19.56
C PHE A 51 10.53 27.46 19.70
N GLU A 52 10.86 28.26 18.69
CA GLU A 52 10.49 29.69 18.63
C GLU A 52 8.98 29.89 18.65
N ARG A 53 8.22 29.08 17.91
CA ARG A 53 6.76 29.13 17.88
C ARG A 53 6.13 28.85 19.25
N ILE A 54 6.68 27.90 20.00
CA ILE A 54 6.13 27.46 21.30
C ILE A 54 6.61 28.34 22.45
N TRP A 55 7.89 28.69 22.48
CA TRP A 55 8.55 29.35 23.63
C TRP A 55 8.99 30.80 23.36
N GLY A 56 8.91 31.30 22.13
CA GLY A 56 9.27 32.67 21.78
C GLY A 56 10.69 33.03 22.20
N GLU A 57 10.85 34.11 22.97
CA GLU A 57 12.16 34.57 23.47
C GLU A 57 12.91 33.55 24.34
N TYR A 58 12.26 32.48 24.80
CA TYR A 58 12.87 31.42 25.60
C TYR A 58 13.34 30.21 24.78
N ALA A 59 13.19 30.22 23.45
CA ALA A 59 13.52 29.09 22.58
C ALA A 59 14.97 28.62 22.75
N ASP A 60 15.95 29.51 22.61
CA ASP A 60 17.38 29.19 22.76
C ASP A 60 17.69 28.56 24.13
N ALA A 61 17.07 29.07 25.19
CA ALA A 61 17.27 28.54 26.54
C ALA A 61 16.68 27.12 26.68
N ARG A 62 15.60 26.80 25.96
CA ARG A 62 15.00 25.46 25.96
C ARG A 62 15.75 24.50 25.06
N LEU A 63 16.20 24.93 23.88
CA LEU A 63 17.05 24.14 23.00
C LEU A 63 18.37 23.78 23.69
N ALA A 64 19.01 24.72 24.39
CA ALA A 64 20.21 24.44 25.17
C ALA A 64 19.96 23.45 26.32
N GLU A 65 18.78 23.48 26.95
CA GLU A 65 18.40 22.49 27.96
C GLU A 65 18.18 21.10 27.34
N VAL A 66 17.52 21.04 26.19
CA VAL A 66 17.29 19.81 25.42
C VAL A 66 18.62 19.19 25.00
N ASP A 67 19.52 19.98 24.40
CA ASP A 67 20.83 19.55 23.95
C ASP A 67 21.64 18.91 25.10
N GLN A 68 21.67 19.56 26.27
CA GLN A 68 22.34 19.02 27.47
C GLN A 68 21.70 17.74 28.03
N VAL A 69 20.42 17.49 27.75
CA VAL A 69 19.74 16.26 28.16
C VAL A 69 20.08 15.11 27.23
N LEU A 70 20.31 15.39 25.94
CA LEU A 70 20.60 14.39 24.93
C LEU A 70 22.03 13.88 24.97
N GLY A 71 23.00 14.71 25.39
CA GLY A 71 24.39 14.27 25.46
C GLY A 71 25.32 15.23 26.21
N ASN A 72 26.63 15.05 25.99
CA ASN A 72 27.70 15.77 26.69
C ASN A 72 28.65 16.54 25.76
N GLN A 73 28.34 16.63 24.45
CA GLN A 73 29.12 17.45 23.53
C GLN A 73 29.00 18.93 23.89
N THR A 74 30.06 19.70 23.66
CA THR A 74 30.10 21.14 23.95
C THR A 74 29.74 21.96 22.73
N ALA A 75 29.02 23.05 22.93
CA ALA A 75 28.59 23.97 21.88
C ALA A 75 29.71 24.93 21.42
N ASP A 76 30.95 24.44 21.33
CA ASP A 76 32.12 25.25 20.95
C ASP A 76 32.21 25.45 19.42
N GLU A 77 31.77 24.45 18.66
CA GLU A 77 31.81 24.44 17.18
C GLU A 77 30.42 24.70 16.56
N GLU A 78 29.36 24.20 17.17
CA GLU A 78 27.96 24.36 16.75
C GLU A 78 27.04 24.57 17.96
N ALA A 79 25.85 25.16 17.77
CA ALA A 79 24.99 25.58 18.88
C ALA A 79 24.36 24.40 19.66
N TYR A 80 23.91 23.35 18.94
CA TYR A 80 23.17 22.22 19.51
C TYR A 80 23.69 20.87 18.98
N PRO A 81 24.95 20.50 19.31
CA PRO A 81 25.60 19.31 18.75
C PRO A 81 24.94 17.98 19.15
N ASN A 82 24.45 17.88 20.38
CA ASN A 82 23.81 16.66 20.86
C ASN A 82 22.40 16.50 20.28
N LEU A 83 21.68 17.61 20.09
CA LEU A 83 20.40 17.59 19.40
C LEU A 83 20.57 17.18 17.93
N ARG A 84 21.50 17.80 17.20
CA ARG A 84 21.80 17.44 15.81
C ARG A 84 22.13 15.96 15.69
N GLN A 85 23.06 15.47 16.52
CA GLN A 85 23.42 14.05 16.52
C GLN A 85 22.23 13.14 16.81
N TRP A 86 21.41 13.45 17.82
CA TRP A 86 20.25 12.63 18.15
C TRP A 86 19.22 12.56 17.01
N LEU A 87 19.04 13.64 16.25
CA LEU A 87 18.17 13.67 15.07
C LEU A 87 18.72 12.82 13.92
N GLU A 88 20.04 12.82 13.75
CA GLU A 88 20.76 12.07 12.71
C GLU A 88 20.92 10.59 13.05
N ASP A 89 21.11 10.20 14.31
CA ASP A 89 21.52 8.83 14.66
C ASP A 89 20.40 8.05 15.37
N ASP A 90 19.67 8.70 16.28
CA ASP A 90 18.82 8.01 17.27
C ASP A 90 17.31 8.19 17.04
N LEU A 91 16.90 9.26 16.37
CA LEU A 91 15.48 9.64 16.25
C LEU A 91 14.65 8.55 15.58
N PHE A 92 15.16 7.96 14.49
CA PHE A 92 14.43 6.94 13.75
C PHE A 92 14.25 5.66 14.58
N GLU A 93 15.30 5.17 15.23
CA GLU A 93 15.21 4.00 16.13
C GLU A 93 14.26 4.28 17.31
N TYR A 94 14.33 5.48 17.90
CA TYR A 94 13.41 5.89 18.95
C TYR A 94 11.95 5.89 18.47
N HIS A 95 11.70 6.37 17.26
CA HIS A 95 10.38 6.38 16.63
C HIS A 95 9.87 4.96 16.36
N VAL A 96 10.68 4.08 15.77
CA VAL A 96 10.34 2.66 15.54
C VAL A 96 9.92 1.99 16.86
N SER A 97 10.71 2.19 17.93
CA SER A 97 10.38 1.64 19.24
C SER A 97 9.10 2.21 19.84
N LYS A 98 8.79 3.49 19.62
CA LYS A 98 7.58 4.15 20.15
C LYS A 98 6.30 3.79 19.41
N PHE A 99 6.43 3.37 18.16
CA PHE A 99 5.32 3.04 17.27
C PHE A 99 5.16 1.54 17.10
N ASP A 100 5.62 0.75 18.08
CA ASP A 100 5.49 -0.71 18.10
C ASP A 100 5.94 -1.36 16.77
N ARG A 101 7.05 -0.87 16.21
CA ARG A 101 7.65 -1.31 14.94
C ARG A 101 6.85 -1.00 13.68
N THR A 102 5.91 -0.07 13.76
CA THR A 102 5.12 0.41 12.61
C THR A 102 5.38 1.91 12.38
N PRO A 103 6.59 2.28 11.91
CA PRO A 103 6.96 3.68 11.74
C PRO A 103 6.11 4.39 10.68
N ILE A 104 5.60 5.59 11.01
CA ILE A 104 4.87 6.49 10.08
C ILE A 104 5.71 7.66 9.55
N LEU A 105 6.90 7.88 10.11
CA LEU A 105 7.99 8.64 9.51
C LEU A 105 9.03 7.66 8.98
N TRP A 106 9.33 7.73 7.70
CA TRP A 106 10.31 6.88 7.05
C TRP A 106 11.59 7.67 6.83
N ARG A 107 12.75 7.07 7.15
CA ARG A 107 14.04 7.67 6.87
C ARG A 107 14.59 7.09 5.58
N PHE A 108 14.85 7.94 4.60
CA PHE A 108 15.65 7.57 3.44
C PHE A 108 17.07 8.02 3.69
N THR A 109 18.04 7.15 3.42
CA THR A 109 19.44 7.35 3.78
C THR A 109 20.37 6.70 2.78
N THR A 110 21.58 7.26 2.66
CA THR A 110 22.68 6.68 1.89
C THR A 110 23.72 5.93 2.74
N GLU A 111 23.50 5.81 4.05
CA GLU A 111 24.46 5.33 5.05
C GLU A 111 25.11 3.98 4.70
N ARG A 112 24.34 3.07 4.10
CA ARG A 112 24.73 1.67 3.84
C ARG A 112 25.03 1.34 2.39
N LEU A 113 25.03 2.34 1.50
CA LEU A 113 25.15 2.11 0.05
C LEU A 113 26.58 1.90 -0.45
N VAL A 114 27.56 2.18 0.39
CA VAL A 114 29.00 2.02 0.08
C VAL A 114 29.70 1.35 1.26
N SER A 115 30.78 0.62 1.00
CA SER A 115 31.41 -0.26 2.00
C SER A 115 32.18 0.47 3.11
N ASP A 116 32.71 1.65 2.84
CA ASP A 116 33.51 2.45 3.80
C ASP A 116 33.12 3.95 3.69
N PRO A 117 31.91 4.35 4.14
CA PRO A 117 31.44 5.72 4.03
C PRO A 117 32.17 6.67 4.99
N GLU A 118 32.51 7.87 4.51
CA GLU A 118 33.02 8.97 5.35
C GLU A 118 31.85 9.90 5.70
N GLY A 119 30.98 9.42 6.61
CA GLY A 119 29.72 10.07 6.98
C GLY A 119 28.61 9.85 5.94
N GLU A 120 27.41 10.35 6.25
CA GLU A 120 26.22 10.19 5.43
C GLU A 120 26.18 11.22 4.28
N GLY A 121 26.01 10.74 3.04
CA GLY A 121 25.91 11.59 1.86
C GLY A 121 24.61 12.39 1.82
N PHE A 122 23.49 11.71 2.05
CA PHE A 122 22.16 12.29 2.11
C PHE A 122 21.23 11.50 3.03
N ALA A 123 20.38 12.21 3.76
CA ALA A 123 19.20 11.64 4.39
C ALA A 123 18.04 12.64 4.49
N CYS A 124 16.83 12.09 4.52
CA CYS A 124 15.60 12.82 4.76
C CYS A 124 14.58 11.94 5.50
N LEU A 125 13.60 12.59 6.11
CA LEU A 125 12.38 11.97 6.58
C LEU A 125 11.28 12.14 5.54
N VAL A 126 10.42 11.12 5.41
CA VAL A 126 9.25 11.11 4.55
C VAL A 126 8.02 10.73 5.39
N ASP A 127 6.97 11.54 5.34
CA ASP A 127 5.69 11.21 5.97
C ASP A 127 5.01 10.06 5.20
N TYR A 128 4.79 8.93 5.87
CA TYR A 128 4.13 7.77 5.30
C TYR A 128 2.80 8.13 4.64
N HIS A 129 2.02 9.04 5.22
CA HIS A 129 0.69 9.40 4.71
C HIS A 129 0.72 10.26 3.43
N GLN A 130 1.88 10.82 3.10
CA GLN A 130 2.11 11.64 1.90
C GLN A 130 2.98 10.91 0.88
N LEU A 131 3.34 9.65 1.15
CA LEU A 131 4.13 8.83 0.25
C LEU A 131 3.29 8.51 -0.99
N ASP A 132 3.85 8.76 -2.18
CA ASP A 132 3.16 8.53 -3.43
C ASP A 132 4.14 8.09 -4.54
N ALA A 133 3.56 7.76 -5.69
CA ALA A 133 4.23 7.44 -6.95
C ALA A 133 5.39 8.36 -7.35
N ASN A 134 5.32 9.64 -6.96
CA ASN A 134 6.19 10.70 -7.43
C ASN A 134 7.28 11.07 -6.40
N VAL A 135 7.35 10.36 -5.26
CA VAL A 135 8.32 10.66 -4.21
C VAL A 135 9.76 10.63 -4.74
N PHE A 136 10.10 9.70 -5.63
CA PHE A 136 11.44 9.60 -6.20
C PHE A 136 11.77 10.76 -7.16
N ASP A 137 10.82 11.20 -7.97
CA ASP A 137 11.01 12.38 -8.84
C ASP A 137 11.23 13.65 -8.00
N ARG A 138 10.44 13.81 -6.92
CA ARG A 138 10.62 14.91 -5.96
C ARG A 138 12.00 14.86 -5.31
N LEU A 139 12.44 13.70 -4.83
CA LEU A 139 13.76 13.51 -4.23
C LEU A 139 14.88 13.90 -5.20
N GLN A 140 14.85 13.38 -6.43
CA GLN A 140 15.87 13.65 -7.44
C GLN A 140 15.98 15.14 -7.78
N ASN A 141 14.85 15.77 -8.12
CA ASN A 141 14.84 17.13 -8.66
C ASN A 141 14.97 18.21 -7.59
N ARG A 142 14.37 18.02 -6.41
CA ARG A 142 14.29 19.04 -5.36
C ARG A 142 15.38 18.91 -4.31
N TYR A 143 15.82 17.69 -3.98
CA TYR A 143 16.72 17.46 -2.85
C TYR A 143 18.12 17.00 -3.27
N LEU A 144 18.23 15.99 -4.13
CA LEU A 144 19.51 15.38 -4.48
C LEU A 144 20.39 16.28 -5.36
N GLU A 145 19.85 16.95 -6.38
CA GLU A 145 20.67 17.82 -7.23
C GLU A 145 21.25 19.03 -6.47
N PRO A 146 20.47 19.79 -5.66
CA PRO A 146 21.03 20.86 -4.83
C PRO A 146 22.04 20.33 -3.79
N ARG A 147 21.78 19.15 -3.19
CA ARG A 147 22.74 18.51 -2.28
C ARG A 147 24.07 18.19 -2.98
N LYS A 148 24.02 17.58 -4.16
CA LYS A 148 25.22 17.29 -4.96
C LYS A 148 25.97 18.57 -5.34
N ALA A 149 25.25 19.65 -5.70
CA ALA A 149 25.87 20.94 -6.01
C ALA A 149 26.65 21.49 -4.80
N LEU A 150 26.05 21.48 -3.61
CA LEU A 150 26.69 21.90 -2.36
C LEU A 150 27.92 21.05 -2.05
N LEU A 151 27.83 19.72 -2.16
CA LEU A 151 28.97 18.82 -1.94
C LEU A 151 30.10 19.06 -2.94
N ARG A 152 29.79 19.30 -4.23
CA ARG A 152 30.80 19.63 -5.25
C ARG A 152 31.52 20.94 -4.95
N GLU A 153 30.79 21.95 -4.45
CA GLU A 153 31.37 23.22 -4.01
C GLU A 153 32.28 23.04 -2.79
N ARG A 154 31.78 22.37 -1.73
CA ARG A 154 32.54 22.08 -0.50
C ARG A 154 33.81 21.28 -0.81
N ARG A 155 33.70 20.21 -1.61
CA ARG A 155 34.84 19.43 -2.13
C ARG A 155 35.88 20.31 -2.82
N SER A 156 35.42 21.22 -3.70
CA SER A 156 36.31 22.11 -4.44
C SER A 156 37.03 23.10 -3.52
N ALA A 157 36.35 23.62 -2.50
CA ALA A 157 36.94 24.49 -1.48
C ALA A 157 37.94 23.74 -0.60
N ALA A 158 37.58 22.56 -0.12
CA ALA A 158 38.43 21.66 0.66
C ALA A 158 39.69 21.26 -0.13
N ASN A 159 39.56 20.94 -1.42
CA ASN A 159 40.69 20.61 -2.29
C ASN A 159 41.72 21.75 -2.43
N ARG A 160 41.23 23.00 -2.48
CA ARG A 160 42.11 24.18 -2.48
C ARG A 160 42.84 24.34 -1.15
N ARG A 161 42.12 24.22 -0.03
CA ARG A 161 42.68 24.37 1.33
C ARG A 161 43.71 23.28 1.66
N ARG A 162 43.43 22.01 1.37
CA ARG A 162 44.37 20.91 1.66
C ARG A 162 45.69 21.00 0.88
N SER A 163 45.71 21.79 -0.21
CA SER A 163 46.89 22.01 -1.06
C SER A 163 47.55 23.37 -0.81
N ASP A 164 47.10 24.12 0.19
CA ASP A 164 47.60 25.46 0.51
C ASP A 164 48.72 25.38 1.55
N ASP A 165 49.97 25.55 1.09
CA ASP A 165 51.19 25.55 1.92
C ASP A 165 51.23 26.67 2.97
N SER A 166 50.33 27.65 2.91
CA SER A 166 50.24 28.71 3.92
C SER A 166 49.42 28.33 5.17
N LEU A 167 48.63 27.26 5.08
CA LEU A 167 47.84 26.74 6.20
C LEU A 167 48.68 25.85 7.13
N SER A 168 48.22 25.72 8.37
CA SER A 168 48.82 24.77 9.31
C SER A 168 48.50 23.31 8.92
N ALA A 169 49.31 22.38 9.44
CA ALA A 169 49.08 20.95 9.22
C ALA A 169 47.70 20.48 9.73
N SER A 170 47.17 21.08 10.81
CA SER A 170 45.82 20.77 11.31
C SER A 170 44.76 21.19 10.31
N GLU A 171 44.82 22.43 9.83
CA GLU A 171 43.85 22.97 8.86
C GLU A 171 43.90 22.22 7.52
N GLN A 172 45.10 21.80 7.08
CA GLN A 172 45.23 20.95 5.90
C GLN A 172 44.62 19.56 6.11
N SER A 173 44.78 18.99 7.32
CA SER A 173 44.19 17.69 7.67
C SER A 173 42.67 17.76 7.75
N GLU A 174 42.11 18.81 8.36
CA GLU A 174 40.66 19.07 8.39
C GLU A 174 40.10 19.22 6.98
N ALA A 175 40.79 19.97 6.11
CA ALA A 175 40.41 20.10 4.71
C ALA A 175 40.52 18.78 3.92
N ALA A 176 41.48 17.91 4.27
CA ALA A 176 41.59 16.59 3.66
C ALA A 176 40.44 15.66 4.10
N ALA A 177 40.05 15.71 5.37
CA ALA A 177 38.89 14.98 5.89
C ALA A 177 37.59 15.47 5.23
N GLU A 178 37.37 16.79 5.13
CA GLU A 178 36.20 17.36 4.46
C GLU A 178 36.14 16.97 2.97
N TYR A 179 37.30 16.96 2.28
CA TYR A 179 37.38 16.46 0.91
C TYR A 179 36.93 14.99 0.80
N ALA A 180 37.40 14.13 1.70
CA ALA A 180 37.04 12.71 1.73
C ALA A 180 35.54 12.49 1.99
N ARG A 181 34.96 13.21 2.97
CA ARG A 181 33.52 13.21 3.24
C ARG A 181 32.70 13.63 2.03
N CYS A 182 33.10 14.71 1.35
CA CYS A 182 32.37 15.17 0.16
C CYS A 182 32.46 14.19 -1.02
N GLU A 183 33.61 13.54 -1.22
CA GLU A 183 33.75 12.49 -2.25
C GLU A 183 32.87 11.28 -1.92
N SER A 184 32.94 10.79 -0.69
CA SER A 184 32.12 9.66 -0.23
C SER A 184 30.63 9.98 -0.33
N GLY A 185 30.20 11.17 0.07
CA GLY A 185 28.81 11.59 -0.05
C GLY A 185 28.32 11.71 -1.49
N LEU A 186 29.16 12.13 -2.43
CA LEU A 186 28.83 12.16 -3.86
C LEU A 186 28.73 10.76 -4.47
N GLU A 187 29.58 9.83 -4.04
CA GLU A 187 29.52 8.42 -4.46
C GLU A 187 28.26 7.74 -3.92
N GLN A 188 27.97 7.92 -2.64
CA GLN A 188 26.76 7.47 -1.97
C GLN A 188 25.48 7.95 -2.68
N ILE A 189 25.38 9.25 -3.00
CA ILE A 189 24.22 9.79 -3.70
C ILE A 189 24.10 9.21 -5.11
N ALA A 190 25.21 8.95 -5.82
CA ALA A 190 25.14 8.33 -7.15
C ALA A 190 24.54 6.92 -7.07
N VAL A 191 24.95 6.10 -6.10
CA VAL A 191 24.35 4.78 -5.87
C VAL A 191 22.88 4.90 -5.47
N PHE A 192 22.53 5.86 -4.62
CA PHE A 192 21.15 6.12 -4.23
C PHE A 192 20.27 6.48 -5.44
N GLU A 193 20.74 7.35 -6.34
CA GLU A 193 20.01 7.70 -7.58
C GLU A 193 19.81 6.48 -8.47
N ASP A 194 20.80 5.60 -8.58
CA ASP A 194 20.68 4.33 -9.32
C ASP A 194 19.61 3.42 -8.68
N ARG A 195 19.57 3.28 -7.34
CA ARG A 195 18.54 2.52 -6.62
C ARG A 195 17.13 3.09 -6.82
N LEU A 196 16.98 4.42 -6.74
CA LEU A 196 15.69 5.07 -7.02
C LEU A 196 15.24 4.82 -8.47
N ALA A 197 16.17 4.83 -9.42
CA ALA A 197 15.87 4.54 -10.82
C ALA A 197 15.54 3.06 -11.08
N GLU A 198 16.15 2.14 -10.34
CA GLU A 198 15.80 0.71 -10.35
C GLU A 198 14.37 0.50 -9.80
N LEU A 199 14.06 1.08 -8.63
CA LEU A 199 12.72 0.97 -8.02
C LEU A 199 11.62 1.62 -8.85
N ALA A 200 11.94 2.67 -9.61
CA ALA A 200 10.98 3.33 -10.49
C ALA A 200 10.69 2.54 -11.79
N GLN A 201 11.50 1.53 -12.12
CA GLN A 201 11.28 0.73 -13.33
C GLN A 201 10.15 -0.28 -13.11
N PRO A 202 9.29 -0.49 -14.11
CA PRO A 202 8.32 -1.58 -14.08
C PRO A 202 8.99 -2.94 -13.88
N ASP A 203 8.40 -3.76 -13.02
CA ASP A 203 8.73 -5.18 -12.83
C ASP A 203 7.49 -6.04 -13.18
N PRO A 204 7.20 -6.25 -14.49
CA PRO A 204 5.97 -6.91 -14.91
C PRO A 204 5.83 -8.31 -14.33
N ARG A 205 4.60 -8.66 -13.96
CA ARG A 205 4.25 -9.99 -13.47
C ARG A 205 4.56 -11.05 -14.51
N GLU A 206 4.99 -12.23 -14.06
CA GLU A 206 5.05 -13.42 -14.90
C GLU A 206 3.63 -13.90 -15.23
N TRP A 207 3.01 -13.29 -16.24
CA TRP A 207 1.60 -13.50 -16.57
C TRP A 207 1.41 -13.88 -18.05
N PRO A 208 1.38 -15.18 -18.39
CA PRO A 208 1.30 -15.67 -19.77
C PRO A 208 0.01 -15.25 -20.50
N ALA A 209 0.10 -15.08 -21.82
CA ALA A 209 -1.06 -14.75 -22.67
C ALA A 209 -2.20 -15.78 -22.58
N GLU A 210 -1.88 -17.06 -22.33
CA GLU A 210 -2.91 -18.10 -22.11
C GLU A 210 -3.77 -17.80 -20.87
N ASN A 211 -3.19 -17.26 -19.80
CA ASN A 211 -3.93 -16.89 -18.60
C ASN A 211 -4.75 -15.62 -18.83
N GLN A 212 -4.23 -14.67 -19.64
CA GLN A 212 -4.98 -13.48 -20.05
C GLN A 212 -6.22 -13.84 -20.87
N GLU A 213 -6.06 -14.72 -21.86
CA GLU A 213 -7.17 -15.23 -22.69
C GLU A 213 -8.20 -15.99 -21.82
N ARG A 214 -7.73 -16.87 -20.93
CA ARG A 214 -8.59 -17.61 -19.99
C ARG A 214 -9.39 -16.65 -19.09
N ALA A 215 -8.76 -15.62 -18.54
CA ALA A 215 -9.42 -14.64 -17.69
C ALA A 215 -10.45 -13.81 -18.48
N ALA A 216 -10.14 -13.42 -19.71
CA ALA A 216 -11.07 -12.70 -20.58
C ALA A 216 -12.32 -13.54 -20.92
N GLU A 217 -12.13 -14.82 -21.25
CA GLU A 217 -13.26 -15.75 -21.49
C GLU A 217 -14.09 -15.95 -20.22
N ALA A 218 -13.44 -16.07 -19.06
CA ALA A 218 -14.12 -16.21 -17.78
C ALA A 218 -14.95 -14.98 -17.38
N ALA A 219 -14.47 -13.77 -17.67
CA ALA A 219 -15.24 -12.55 -17.46
C ALA A 219 -16.57 -12.60 -18.23
N GLU A 220 -16.56 -13.08 -19.48
CA GLU A 220 -17.79 -13.25 -20.27
C GLU A 220 -18.73 -14.31 -19.67
N LEU A 221 -18.18 -15.41 -19.13
CA LEU A 221 -18.97 -16.44 -18.44
C LEU A 221 -19.64 -15.87 -17.18
N VAL A 222 -18.90 -15.15 -16.34
CA VAL A 222 -19.42 -14.53 -15.12
C VAL A 222 -20.47 -13.48 -15.45
N ALA A 223 -20.24 -12.64 -16.46
CA ALA A 223 -21.22 -11.65 -16.90
C ALA A 223 -22.53 -12.32 -17.36
N ASN A 224 -22.44 -13.43 -18.10
CA ASN A 224 -23.61 -14.21 -18.51
C ASN A 224 -24.33 -14.82 -17.29
N PHE A 225 -23.59 -15.42 -16.36
CA PHE A 225 -24.16 -16.02 -15.15
C PHE A 225 -24.85 -14.97 -14.27
N ARG A 226 -24.23 -13.79 -14.10
CA ARG A 226 -24.81 -12.63 -13.41
C ARG A 226 -26.10 -12.17 -14.06
N ALA A 227 -26.11 -12.00 -15.38
CA ALA A 227 -27.31 -11.59 -16.13
C ALA A 227 -28.45 -12.61 -15.99
N GLN A 228 -28.15 -13.90 -16.11
CA GLN A 228 -29.11 -14.99 -15.93
C GLN A 228 -29.65 -15.09 -14.50
N THR A 229 -28.80 -14.80 -13.51
CA THR A 229 -29.20 -14.75 -12.10
C THR A 229 -30.15 -13.59 -11.86
N ALA A 230 -29.82 -12.40 -12.37
CA ALA A 230 -30.66 -11.21 -12.27
C ALA A 230 -32.04 -11.40 -12.95
N GLU A 231 -32.08 -12.01 -14.14
CA GLU A 231 -33.34 -12.30 -14.85
C GLU A 231 -34.24 -13.27 -14.05
N ARG A 232 -33.64 -14.30 -13.43
CA ARG A 232 -34.38 -15.24 -12.56
C ARG A 232 -34.92 -14.55 -11.31
N LEU A 233 -34.14 -13.68 -10.69
CA LEU A 233 -34.59 -12.87 -9.54
C LEU A 233 -35.73 -11.91 -9.93
N GLU A 234 -35.65 -11.25 -11.09
CA GLU A 234 -36.74 -10.40 -11.59
C GLU A 234 -38.01 -11.24 -11.88
N THR A 235 -37.83 -12.44 -12.44
CA THR A 235 -38.94 -13.37 -12.69
C THR A 235 -39.59 -13.83 -11.38
N LEU A 236 -38.80 -14.07 -10.33
CA LEU A 236 -39.30 -14.35 -8.98
C LEU A 236 -40.10 -13.18 -8.41
N ASP A 237 -39.64 -11.94 -8.59
CA ASP A 237 -40.38 -10.74 -8.14
C ASP A 237 -41.74 -10.61 -8.84
N GLN A 238 -41.76 -10.85 -10.16
CA GLN A 238 -42.98 -10.84 -10.95
C GLN A 238 -43.96 -11.94 -10.51
N LEU A 239 -43.43 -13.10 -10.12
CA LEU A 239 -44.22 -14.23 -9.63
C LEU A 239 -44.81 -13.93 -8.24
N ALA A 240 -44.01 -13.38 -7.33
CA ALA A 240 -44.42 -12.98 -6.00
C ALA A 240 -45.46 -11.84 -6.00
N ALA A 241 -45.47 -11.00 -7.04
CA ALA A 241 -46.43 -9.90 -7.19
C ALA A 241 -47.85 -10.34 -7.65
N LEU A 242 -48.04 -11.61 -8.04
CA LEU A 242 -49.35 -12.11 -8.47
C LEU A 242 -50.27 -12.41 -7.28
N GLU A 243 -51.51 -11.92 -7.32
CA GLU A 243 -52.49 -12.08 -6.22
C GLU A 243 -52.87 -13.55 -5.93
N ASP A 244 -52.67 -14.45 -6.89
CA ASP A 244 -53.01 -15.87 -6.81
C ASP A 244 -51.80 -16.79 -6.52
N VAL A 245 -50.66 -16.22 -6.14
CA VAL A 245 -49.44 -16.95 -5.80
C VAL A 245 -49.15 -16.82 -4.31
N ASP A 246 -48.98 -17.95 -3.65
CA ASP A 246 -48.41 -18.05 -2.31
C ASP A 246 -47.01 -18.65 -2.46
N MET A 247 -45.98 -17.86 -2.14
CA MET A 247 -44.58 -18.27 -2.30
C MET A 247 -44.17 -19.37 -1.32
N GLU A 248 -44.75 -19.41 -0.12
CA GLU A 248 -44.46 -20.45 0.88
C GLU A 248 -45.01 -21.81 0.42
N ASP A 249 -46.22 -21.80 -0.14
CA ASP A 249 -46.87 -23.00 -0.70
C ASP A 249 -46.19 -23.47 -2.00
N LEU A 250 -45.65 -22.54 -2.81
CA LEU A 250 -45.02 -22.86 -4.09
C LEU A 250 -43.59 -23.40 -3.94
N PHE A 251 -42.84 -22.88 -2.97
CA PHE A 251 -41.43 -23.21 -2.75
C PHE A 251 -41.22 -23.86 -1.38
N SER A 252 -41.04 -23.03 -0.36
CA SER A 252 -41.01 -23.39 1.05
C SER A 252 -41.13 -22.13 1.91
N PRO A 253 -41.43 -22.26 3.22
CA PRO A 253 -41.60 -21.10 4.09
C PRO A 253 -40.39 -20.17 4.17
N SER A 254 -39.17 -20.70 4.02
CA SER A 254 -37.94 -19.90 4.13
C SER A 254 -37.38 -19.46 2.78
N PHE A 255 -37.86 -20.03 1.66
CA PHE A 255 -37.23 -19.81 0.34
C PHE A 255 -37.13 -18.34 -0.03
N TYR A 256 -38.26 -17.63 -0.03
CA TYR A 256 -38.31 -16.25 -0.51
C TYR A 256 -37.55 -15.30 0.44
N GLU A 257 -37.65 -15.52 1.75
CA GLU A 257 -36.87 -14.79 2.76
C GLU A 257 -35.37 -14.96 2.51
N THR A 258 -34.89 -16.19 2.31
CA THR A 258 -33.47 -16.46 2.01
C THR A 258 -33.02 -15.78 0.73
N VAL A 259 -33.81 -15.82 -0.35
CA VAL A 259 -33.46 -15.13 -1.60
C VAL A 259 -33.38 -13.62 -1.38
N GLU A 260 -34.38 -13.01 -0.71
CA GLU A 260 -34.39 -11.57 -0.46
C GLU A 260 -33.23 -11.10 0.42
N GLU A 261 -32.82 -11.90 1.40
CA GLU A 261 -31.70 -11.57 2.29
C GLU A 261 -30.34 -11.58 1.59
N ASN A 262 -30.17 -12.38 0.52
CA ASN A 262 -28.86 -12.62 -0.10
C ASN A 262 -28.74 -12.08 -1.53
N ARG A 263 -29.84 -11.77 -2.22
CA ARG A 263 -29.84 -11.43 -3.66
C ARG A 263 -28.97 -10.23 -4.04
N GLU A 264 -28.88 -9.20 -3.19
CA GLU A 264 -28.02 -8.04 -3.45
C GLU A 264 -26.54 -8.45 -3.38
N GLU A 265 -26.16 -9.16 -2.31
CA GLU A 265 -24.79 -9.68 -2.13
C GLU A 265 -24.39 -10.63 -3.27
N TRP A 266 -25.30 -11.48 -3.75
CA TRP A 266 -24.99 -12.38 -4.88
C TRP A 266 -24.64 -11.62 -6.15
N ILE A 267 -25.40 -10.58 -6.49
CA ILE A 267 -25.18 -9.80 -7.71
C ILE A 267 -23.91 -8.96 -7.58
N ASP A 268 -23.70 -8.32 -6.43
CA ASP A 268 -22.51 -7.51 -6.16
C ASP A 268 -21.24 -8.38 -6.20
N ALA A 269 -21.26 -9.57 -5.57
CA ALA A 269 -20.11 -10.47 -5.58
C ALA A 269 -19.79 -11.04 -6.97
N LEU A 270 -20.80 -11.27 -7.82
CA LEU A 270 -20.57 -11.65 -9.22
C LEU A 270 -19.98 -10.49 -10.05
N GLU A 271 -20.37 -9.25 -9.77
CA GLU A 271 -19.79 -8.07 -10.42
C GLU A 271 -18.33 -7.84 -9.99
N ASP A 272 -18.03 -8.06 -8.71
CA ASP A 272 -16.66 -8.03 -8.19
C ASP A 272 -15.81 -9.14 -8.83
N LEU A 273 -16.35 -10.37 -8.95
CA LEU A 273 -15.67 -11.48 -9.61
C LEU A 273 -15.44 -11.22 -11.12
N GLU A 274 -16.43 -10.65 -11.81
CA GLU A 274 -16.30 -10.20 -13.21
C GLU A 274 -15.12 -9.21 -13.33
N SER A 275 -15.08 -8.21 -12.45
CA SER A 275 -14.02 -7.20 -12.40
C SER A 275 -12.64 -7.82 -12.10
N ALA A 276 -12.58 -8.85 -11.25
CA ALA A 276 -11.35 -9.59 -10.98
C ALA A 276 -10.82 -10.29 -12.23
N PHE A 277 -11.68 -11.01 -12.95
CA PHE A 277 -11.30 -11.64 -14.22
C PHE A 277 -10.87 -10.61 -15.27
N GLU A 278 -11.56 -9.47 -15.38
CA GLU A 278 -11.15 -8.38 -16.27
C GLU A 278 -9.77 -7.81 -15.90
N ALA A 279 -9.47 -7.64 -14.60
CA ALA A 279 -8.15 -7.19 -14.15
C ALA A 279 -7.04 -8.17 -14.54
N TYR A 280 -7.28 -9.48 -14.35
CA TYR A 280 -6.34 -10.53 -14.74
C TYR A 280 -6.31 -10.81 -16.26
N ALA A 281 -7.26 -10.31 -17.05
CA ALA A 281 -7.20 -10.36 -18.51
C ALA A 281 -6.19 -9.36 -19.11
N ASN A 282 -5.79 -8.34 -18.33
CA ASN A 282 -4.78 -7.38 -18.78
C ASN A 282 -3.37 -7.97 -18.80
N ASP A 283 -2.47 -7.28 -19.50
CA ASP A 283 -1.07 -7.67 -19.62
C ASP A 283 -0.36 -7.69 -18.24
N GLY A 284 0.70 -8.49 -18.12
CA GLY A 284 1.50 -8.57 -16.89
C GLY A 284 2.15 -7.25 -16.45
N SER A 285 2.20 -6.24 -17.33
CA SER A 285 2.64 -4.88 -16.98
C SER A 285 1.59 -4.03 -16.27
N GLU A 286 0.35 -4.49 -16.17
CA GLU A 286 -0.69 -3.83 -15.37
C GLU A 286 -0.76 -4.44 -13.95
N PRO A 287 -0.68 -3.59 -12.90
CA PRO A 287 -0.84 -4.05 -11.52
C PRO A 287 -2.27 -4.54 -11.30
N VAL A 288 -2.41 -5.57 -10.48
CA VAL A 288 -3.71 -6.14 -10.08
C VAL A 288 -3.83 -6.00 -8.57
N GLU A 289 -4.95 -5.48 -8.09
CA GLU A 289 -5.18 -5.32 -6.66
C GLU A 289 -5.11 -6.69 -5.96
N ALA A 290 -4.31 -6.78 -4.89
CA ALA A 290 -3.97 -8.05 -4.27
C ALA A 290 -5.21 -8.87 -3.88
N HIS A 291 -6.23 -8.21 -3.33
CA HIS A 291 -7.46 -8.83 -2.84
C HIS A 291 -8.34 -9.49 -3.93
N LEU A 292 -8.13 -9.16 -5.22
CA LEU A 292 -8.96 -9.71 -6.31
C LEU A 292 -8.81 -11.23 -6.45
N TYR A 293 -7.67 -11.79 -6.06
CA TYR A 293 -7.47 -13.23 -5.97
C TYR A 293 -8.47 -13.92 -5.03
N ASP A 294 -8.84 -13.26 -3.93
CA ASP A 294 -9.67 -13.86 -2.88
C ASP A 294 -11.10 -14.13 -3.41
N LEU A 295 -11.51 -13.44 -4.49
CA LEU A 295 -12.80 -13.65 -5.17
C LEU A 295 -12.85 -14.98 -5.92
N PHE A 296 -11.72 -15.47 -6.44
CA PHE A 296 -11.64 -16.79 -7.07
C PHE A 296 -11.82 -17.90 -6.04
N GLU A 297 -11.23 -17.75 -4.85
CA GLU A 297 -11.42 -18.71 -3.76
C GLU A 297 -12.84 -18.65 -3.18
N TYR A 298 -13.43 -17.46 -3.09
CA TYR A 298 -14.78 -17.27 -2.55
C TYR A 298 -15.89 -17.80 -3.47
N TYR A 299 -15.65 -17.95 -4.78
CA TYR A 299 -16.70 -18.30 -5.74
C TYR A 299 -17.45 -19.59 -5.39
N GLU A 300 -16.77 -20.62 -4.87
CA GLU A 300 -17.41 -21.88 -4.48
C GLU A 300 -18.47 -21.66 -3.37
N ASP A 301 -18.18 -20.80 -2.39
CA ASP A 301 -19.10 -20.45 -1.33
C ASP A 301 -20.25 -19.57 -1.83
N LEU A 302 -19.95 -18.62 -2.73
CA LEU A 302 -20.94 -17.75 -3.36
C LEU A 302 -22.00 -18.54 -4.15
N VAL A 303 -21.55 -19.49 -4.97
CA VAL A 303 -22.44 -20.26 -5.84
C VAL A 303 -23.18 -21.36 -5.06
N GLY A 304 -22.52 -21.94 -4.05
CA GLY A 304 -23.09 -22.97 -3.19
C GLY A 304 -23.50 -24.22 -3.95
N SER A 305 -24.61 -24.84 -3.55
CA SER A 305 -25.12 -26.07 -4.19
C SER A 305 -26.63 -26.04 -4.43
N SER A 306 -27.11 -26.93 -5.31
CA SER A 306 -28.53 -27.17 -5.58
C SER A 306 -29.24 -27.95 -4.47
N HIS A 307 -28.88 -27.71 -3.21
CA HIS A 307 -29.49 -28.34 -2.04
C HIS A 307 -30.31 -27.33 -1.25
N TYR A 308 -31.46 -27.75 -0.70
CA TYR A 308 -32.39 -26.89 0.06
C TYR A 308 -31.81 -26.22 1.32
N ALA A 309 -30.58 -26.56 1.71
CA ALA A 309 -29.89 -26.00 2.87
C ALA A 309 -28.69 -25.13 2.48
N SER A 310 -28.46 -24.95 1.17
CA SER A 310 -27.49 -24.00 0.62
C SER A 310 -28.04 -22.59 0.77
N ASN A 311 -27.14 -21.63 0.98
CA ASN A 311 -27.44 -20.20 0.91
C ASN A 311 -26.75 -19.53 -0.30
N GLY A 312 -26.07 -20.30 -1.15
CA GLY A 312 -25.47 -19.81 -2.38
C GLY A 312 -26.48 -19.77 -3.53
N ILE A 313 -26.10 -19.13 -4.63
CA ILE A 313 -26.96 -18.84 -5.79
C ILE A 313 -27.73 -20.08 -6.31
N LEU A 314 -27.06 -21.25 -6.37
CA LEU A 314 -27.67 -22.48 -6.88
C LEU A 314 -28.76 -23.05 -5.97
N PHE A 315 -28.94 -22.54 -4.75
CA PHE A 315 -30.08 -22.87 -3.89
C PHE A 315 -31.42 -22.74 -4.62
N MET A 316 -31.56 -21.72 -5.48
CA MET A 316 -32.78 -21.49 -6.24
C MET A 316 -33.13 -22.65 -7.17
N THR A 317 -32.11 -23.27 -7.77
CA THR A 317 -32.28 -24.35 -8.76
C THR A 317 -32.94 -25.59 -8.16
N TYR A 318 -32.71 -25.88 -6.87
CA TYR A 318 -33.36 -26.98 -6.16
C TYR A 318 -34.88 -26.96 -6.32
N TYR A 319 -35.48 -25.78 -6.30
CA TYR A 319 -36.93 -25.64 -6.44
C TYR A 319 -37.36 -25.55 -7.89
N PHE A 320 -36.56 -24.95 -8.76
CA PHE A 320 -36.88 -24.79 -10.18
C PHE A 320 -36.93 -26.14 -10.90
N ASP A 321 -36.08 -27.09 -10.50
CA ASP A 321 -36.06 -28.47 -11.01
C ASP A 321 -37.30 -29.28 -10.63
N ASN A 322 -38.02 -28.88 -9.58
CA ASN A 322 -39.20 -29.58 -9.10
C ASN A 322 -40.49 -29.18 -9.83
N PHE A 323 -40.45 -28.19 -10.72
CA PHE A 323 -41.61 -27.82 -11.52
C PHE A 323 -41.84 -28.85 -12.65
N GLU A 324 -42.99 -29.54 -12.63
CA GLU A 324 -43.38 -30.43 -13.73
C GLU A 324 -43.54 -29.63 -15.03
N GLU A 325 -42.91 -30.07 -16.12
CA GLU A 325 -43.18 -29.53 -17.45
C GLU A 325 -44.69 -29.64 -17.74
N PRO A 326 -45.36 -28.55 -18.19
CA PRO A 326 -46.80 -28.58 -18.39
C PRO A 326 -47.19 -29.64 -19.42
N ASP A 327 -48.05 -30.57 -19.01
CA ASP A 327 -48.59 -31.62 -19.87
C ASP A 327 -49.31 -30.96 -21.07
N GLN A 328 -48.78 -31.17 -22.29
CA GLN A 328 -49.32 -30.59 -23.54
C GLN A 328 -50.79 -30.98 -23.80
N THR A 329 -51.35 -31.91 -23.02
CA THR A 329 -52.75 -32.32 -23.07
C THR A 329 -53.71 -31.46 -22.23
N SER A 330 -53.20 -30.55 -21.39
CA SER A 330 -53.98 -29.59 -20.59
C SER A 330 -54.30 -28.26 -21.30
N LEU A 331 -53.97 -28.13 -22.59
CA LEU A 331 -54.22 -26.93 -23.41
C LEU A 331 -55.73 -26.79 -23.74
N GLY A 332 -56.54 -26.54 -22.72
CA GLY A 332 -57.97 -26.26 -22.85
C GLY A 332 -58.26 -24.76 -22.97
N GLU A 333 -58.68 -24.33 -24.17
CA GLU A 333 -59.42 -23.11 -24.57
C GLU A 333 -59.05 -21.70 -24.04
N ASN A 334 -58.21 -21.55 -23.02
CA ASN A 334 -57.65 -20.28 -22.57
C ASN A 334 -56.13 -20.45 -22.48
N GLY A 335 -55.34 -19.55 -23.08
CA GLY A 335 -53.88 -19.66 -23.12
C GLY A 335 -53.22 -19.84 -21.74
N VAL A 336 -51.94 -20.24 -21.74
CA VAL A 336 -51.13 -20.45 -20.52
C VAL A 336 -51.25 -19.25 -19.59
N SER A 337 -51.63 -19.47 -18.33
CA SER A 337 -51.78 -18.41 -17.33
C SER A 337 -50.44 -17.69 -17.08
N ARG A 338 -50.47 -16.40 -16.69
CA ARG A 338 -49.22 -15.64 -16.42
C ARG A 338 -48.35 -16.33 -15.37
N ARG A 339 -48.97 -16.91 -14.33
CA ARG A 339 -48.30 -17.75 -13.32
C ARG A 339 -47.53 -18.92 -13.94
N GLN A 340 -48.17 -19.69 -14.81
CA GLN A 340 -47.52 -20.82 -15.48
C GLN A 340 -46.39 -20.39 -16.42
N GLN A 341 -46.53 -19.23 -17.09
CA GLN A 341 -45.45 -18.69 -17.92
C GLN A 341 -44.19 -18.39 -17.11
N LEU A 342 -44.34 -17.69 -15.98
CA LEU A 342 -43.23 -17.35 -15.08
C LEU A 342 -42.59 -18.60 -14.46
N ILE A 343 -43.39 -19.60 -14.08
CA ILE A 343 -42.87 -20.88 -13.56
C ILE A 343 -42.07 -21.62 -14.65
N SER A 344 -42.57 -21.67 -15.88
CA SER A 344 -41.84 -22.27 -17.01
C SER A 344 -40.57 -21.51 -17.36
N GLU A 345 -40.55 -20.19 -17.16
CA GLU A 345 -39.36 -19.35 -17.37
C GLU A 345 -38.27 -19.65 -16.32
N LEU A 346 -38.65 -19.77 -15.03
CA LEU A 346 -37.72 -20.16 -13.96
C LEU A 346 -37.17 -21.59 -14.12
N ALA A 347 -38.00 -22.53 -14.60
CA ALA A 347 -37.61 -23.92 -14.83
C ALA A 347 -36.82 -24.12 -16.14
N SER A 348 -36.79 -23.12 -17.02
CA SER A 348 -36.12 -23.24 -18.31
C SER A 348 -34.61 -23.13 -18.15
N GLY A 349 -33.88 -24.06 -18.77
CA GLY A 349 -32.42 -24.02 -18.86
C GLY A 349 -31.72 -24.05 -17.49
N VAL A 350 -32.27 -24.79 -16.52
CA VAL A 350 -31.62 -24.96 -15.20
C VAL A 350 -30.34 -25.76 -15.33
N ASP A 351 -30.33 -26.83 -16.14
CA ASP A 351 -29.11 -27.61 -16.44
C ASP A 351 -28.01 -26.70 -17.04
N ASP A 352 -28.33 -25.94 -18.09
CA ASP A 352 -27.36 -25.01 -18.72
C ASP A 352 -26.85 -23.93 -17.74
N TYR A 353 -27.68 -23.50 -16.78
CA TYR A 353 -27.32 -22.52 -15.76
C TYR A 353 -26.43 -23.12 -14.67
N GLN A 354 -26.66 -24.38 -14.28
CA GLN A 354 -25.78 -25.14 -13.39
C GLN A 354 -24.44 -25.44 -14.07
N ASP A 355 -24.45 -25.85 -15.34
CA ASP A 355 -23.23 -26.08 -16.13
C ASP A 355 -22.39 -24.79 -16.22
N LEU A 356 -23.02 -23.63 -16.43
CA LEU A 356 -22.32 -22.34 -16.44
C LEU A 356 -21.66 -22.01 -15.08
N ALA A 357 -22.33 -22.33 -13.97
CA ALA A 357 -21.75 -22.15 -12.64
C ALA A 357 -20.53 -23.07 -12.42
N ASP A 358 -20.63 -24.32 -12.87
CA ASP A 358 -19.53 -25.29 -12.78
C ASP A 358 -18.34 -24.87 -13.68
N ASP A 359 -18.61 -24.36 -14.89
CA ASP A 359 -17.57 -23.84 -15.80
C ASP A 359 -16.78 -22.67 -15.15
N ILE A 360 -17.47 -21.72 -14.51
CA ILE A 360 -16.82 -20.60 -13.81
C ILE A 360 -16.00 -21.12 -12.62
N LYS A 361 -16.50 -22.14 -11.90
CA LYS A 361 -15.77 -22.75 -10.79
C LYS A 361 -14.46 -23.37 -11.27
N GLU A 362 -14.50 -24.18 -12.33
CA GLU A 362 -13.31 -24.81 -12.90
C GLU A 362 -12.26 -23.76 -13.31
N VAL A 363 -12.70 -22.66 -13.93
CA VAL A 363 -11.77 -21.59 -14.32
C VAL A 363 -11.25 -20.80 -13.12
N SER A 364 -12.08 -20.54 -12.09
CA SER A 364 -11.65 -19.87 -10.85
C SER A 364 -10.58 -20.69 -10.12
N GLU A 365 -10.77 -22.01 -10.01
CA GLU A 365 -9.78 -22.93 -9.42
C GLU A 365 -8.47 -22.94 -10.24
N ALA A 366 -8.58 -22.96 -11.58
CA ALA A 366 -7.40 -22.91 -12.45
C ALA A 366 -6.62 -21.60 -12.29
N MET A 367 -7.32 -20.46 -12.21
CA MET A 367 -6.70 -19.15 -11.97
C MET A 367 -6.03 -19.09 -10.60
N ALA A 368 -6.74 -19.54 -9.55
CA ALA A 368 -6.22 -19.54 -8.19
C ALA A 368 -4.96 -20.42 -8.04
N SER A 369 -4.81 -21.45 -8.88
CA SER A 369 -3.60 -22.29 -8.91
C SER A 369 -2.40 -21.64 -9.60
N ASP A 370 -2.63 -20.70 -10.52
CA ASP A 370 -1.58 -20.03 -11.30
C ASP A 370 -1.10 -18.72 -10.64
N ILE A 371 -1.76 -18.27 -9.57
CA ILE A 371 -1.45 -17.04 -8.82
C ILE A 371 -0.91 -17.40 -7.42
N PRO A 372 0.08 -16.65 -6.89
CA PRO A 372 0.52 -16.84 -5.50
C PRO A 372 -0.64 -16.67 -4.51
N SER A 373 -0.85 -17.68 -3.66
CA SER A 373 -1.89 -17.64 -2.62
C SER A 373 -1.54 -16.72 -1.46
N ASP A 374 -0.24 -16.52 -1.20
CA ASP A 374 0.20 -15.60 -0.16
C ASP A 374 -0.16 -14.16 -0.51
N TRP A 375 -0.81 -13.46 0.42
CA TRP A 375 -1.25 -12.09 0.21
C TRP A 375 -0.07 -11.11 0.09
N ALA A 376 1.03 -11.33 0.82
CA ALA A 376 2.19 -10.45 0.78
C ALA A 376 2.86 -10.48 -0.59
N ASP A 377 2.97 -11.66 -1.21
CA ASP A 377 3.50 -11.80 -2.57
C ASP A 377 2.65 -11.01 -3.59
N ARG A 378 1.33 -11.11 -3.49
CA ARG A 378 0.39 -10.35 -4.34
C ARG A 378 0.45 -8.85 -4.07
N ALA A 379 0.52 -8.43 -2.81
CA ALA A 379 0.58 -7.03 -2.41
C ALA A 379 1.90 -6.37 -2.82
N LEU A 380 3.02 -7.07 -2.71
CA LEU A 380 4.31 -6.62 -3.24
C LEU A 380 4.25 -6.50 -4.77
N SER A 381 3.71 -7.51 -5.45
CA SER A 381 3.53 -7.48 -6.91
C SER A 381 2.67 -6.29 -7.36
N GLU A 382 1.57 -5.98 -6.68
CA GLU A 382 0.71 -4.83 -6.97
C GLU A 382 1.53 -3.52 -6.94
N ILE A 383 2.36 -3.32 -5.91
CA ILE A 383 3.10 -2.07 -5.73
C ILE A 383 4.42 -2.01 -6.54
N THR A 384 4.85 -3.07 -7.22
CA THR A 384 6.09 -3.07 -8.03
C THR A 384 5.86 -3.25 -9.53
N THR A 385 4.71 -3.78 -9.95
CA THR A 385 4.43 -4.13 -11.37
C THR A 385 4.67 -2.95 -12.32
N ALA A 386 4.21 -1.75 -11.95
CA ALA A 386 4.36 -0.53 -12.75
C ALA A 386 5.54 0.35 -12.30
N GLY A 387 6.47 -0.21 -11.52
CA GLY A 387 7.43 0.52 -10.69
C GLY A 387 6.86 0.73 -9.30
N TYR A 388 7.69 1.14 -8.35
CA TYR A 388 7.28 1.33 -6.95
C TYR A 388 6.11 2.33 -6.83
N GLN A 389 4.93 1.82 -6.48
CA GLN A 389 3.66 2.52 -6.32
C GLN A 389 3.07 2.19 -4.94
N PRO A 390 3.39 2.96 -3.89
CA PRO A 390 2.95 2.62 -2.54
C PRO A 390 1.43 2.62 -2.41
N ASN A 391 0.88 1.61 -1.75
CA ASN A 391 -0.53 1.50 -1.39
C ASN A 391 -0.69 1.48 0.14
N HIS A 392 -1.18 2.59 0.69
CA HIS A 392 -1.37 2.77 2.14
C HIS A 392 -2.30 1.73 2.79
N LYS A 393 -3.13 1.04 2.02
CA LYS A 393 -4.00 -0.03 2.56
C LYS A 393 -3.21 -1.28 2.96
N HIS A 394 -2.02 -1.48 2.39
CA HIS A 394 -1.18 -2.68 2.62
C HIS A 394 -0.31 -2.60 3.88
N GLY A 395 -0.37 -1.49 4.62
CA GLY A 395 0.40 -1.29 5.85
C GLY A 395 1.88 -0.96 5.61
N VAL A 396 2.65 -0.83 6.69
CA VAL A 396 4.05 -0.36 6.62
C VAL A 396 4.97 -1.43 6.03
N GLU A 397 4.83 -2.68 6.46
CA GLU A 397 5.71 -3.79 6.07
C GLU A 397 5.77 -3.94 4.54
N ILE A 398 4.63 -4.14 3.87
CA ILE A 398 4.58 -4.30 2.41
C ILE A 398 5.20 -3.10 1.67
N ASN A 399 4.86 -1.88 2.08
CA ASN A 399 5.33 -0.70 1.36
C ASN A 399 6.84 -0.45 1.60
N VAL A 400 7.38 -0.80 2.77
CA VAL A 400 8.79 -0.51 3.08
C VAL A 400 9.73 -1.59 2.53
N THR A 401 9.26 -2.82 2.31
CA THR A 401 10.07 -3.95 1.81
C THR A 401 10.89 -3.61 0.55
N PRO A 402 10.33 -3.04 -0.54
CA PRO A 402 11.13 -2.71 -1.72
C PRO A 402 12.25 -1.68 -1.42
N LEU A 403 12.01 -0.78 -0.46
CA LEU A 403 12.99 0.23 -0.05
C LEU A 403 14.11 -0.36 0.83
N ALA A 404 13.76 -1.34 1.67
CA ALA A 404 14.70 -2.11 2.47
C ALA A 404 15.60 -3.00 1.59
N ASP A 405 15.01 -3.72 0.63
CA ASP A 405 15.74 -4.54 -0.34
C ASP A 405 16.72 -3.72 -1.19
N ALA A 406 16.39 -2.46 -1.46
CA ALA A 406 17.25 -1.51 -2.16
C ALA A 406 18.29 -0.83 -1.24
N GLU A 407 18.29 -1.13 0.05
CA GLU A 407 19.19 -0.60 1.07
C GLU A 407 19.12 0.93 1.22
N ILE A 408 17.99 1.55 0.87
CA ILE A 408 17.80 3.01 0.91
C ILE A 408 17.15 3.51 2.21
N VAL A 409 16.93 2.61 3.17
CA VAL A 409 16.43 2.87 4.53
C VAL A 409 17.41 2.29 5.56
N PRO A 410 17.37 2.71 6.84
CA PRO A 410 18.29 2.21 7.88
C PRO A 410 18.15 0.71 8.17
N GLU A 411 19.22 0.08 8.70
CA GLU A 411 19.23 -1.34 9.12
C GLU A 411 18.10 -1.71 10.08
N THR A 412 17.69 -0.74 10.89
CA THR A 412 16.60 -0.92 11.84
C THR A 412 15.30 -1.35 11.17
N VAL A 413 15.09 -1.03 9.88
CA VAL A 413 13.93 -1.52 9.13
C VAL A 413 14.02 -3.03 8.94
N ASP A 414 15.15 -3.56 8.47
CA ASP A 414 15.36 -5.00 8.30
C ASP A 414 15.28 -5.78 9.63
N ASP A 415 15.82 -5.19 10.70
CA ASP A 415 15.95 -5.86 12.00
C ASP A 415 14.68 -5.82 12.86
N GLN A 416 13.86 -4.78 12.70
CA GLN A 416 12.78 -4.48 13.62
C GLN A 416 11.42 -4.26 12.98
N VAL A 417 11.34 -3.87 11.70
CA VAL A 417 10.06 -3.54 11.03
C VAL A 417 9.60 -4.70 10.16
N LEU A 418 10.51 -5.29 9.37
CA LEU A 418 10.35 -6.57 8.68
C LEU A 418 10.61 -7.73 9.66
#